data_AF-A0A1P8MQW8-F1
#
_entry.id   AF-A0A1P8MQW8-F1
#
_cell.length_a   1.000
_cell.length_b   1.000
_cell.length_c   1.000
_cell.angle_alpha   90.00
_cell.angle_beta   90.00
_cell.angle_gamma   90.00
#
_symmetry.space_group_name_H-M   'P 1'
#
loop_
_entity.id
_entity.type
_entity.pdbx_description
1 polymer ?
#
loop_
_entity_poly.entity_id
_entity_poly.type
_entity_poly.pdbx_seq_one_letter_code
_entity_poly.pdbx_strand_id
1 'polypeptide(L)'
;MTLTQAYHRAIAARRAFRLPGYPTLAEAGFDGDYVSPIQMTSGNLTGPLLMSKDWLDAPSARAHHNQLKRIGYLPNIPYNKVIDRVLKLLNLTRADIYITPIFHLLTPKRSSTIPPAHARASFDAIGRHELLGRRPVALGTDSARVLRHFGIDHVTAPHPSARIGSYDHRANLIAQAVQAA
;
A
#
# COMPACT_ATOMS: atom_id res chain seq x y z
N MET A 1 -9.42 0.48 -21.99
CA MET A 1 -9.46 1.44 -20.87
C MET A 1 -8.05 1.93 -20.64
N THR A 2 -7.82 3.25 -20.54
CA THR A 2 -6.48 3.82 -20.29
C THR A 2 -6.05 3.66 -18.83
N LEU A 3 -4.76 3.79 -18.54
CA LEU A 3 -4.22 3.78 -17.16
C LEU A 3 -4.93 4.81 -16.27
N THR A 4 -5.10 6.03 -16.78
CA THR A 4 -5.78 7.13 -16.08
C THR A 4 -7.24 6.79 -15.77
N GLN A 5 -7.97 6.17 -16.71
CA GLN A 5 -9.36 5.76 -16.48
C GLN A 5 -9.45 4.67 -15.40
N ALA A 6 -8.54 3.70 -15.41
CA ALA A 6 -8.47 2.66 -14.39
C ALA A 6 -8.17 3.25 -13.01
N TYR A 7 -7.24 4.21 -12.93
CA TYR A 7 -6.89 4.89 -11.69
C TYR A 7 -8.05 5.74 -11.14
N HIS A 8 -8.77 6.49 -12.00
CA HIS A 8 -9.97 7.22 -11.58
C HIS A 8 -11.06 6.29 -11.06
N ARG A 9 -11.23 5.11 -11.65
CA ARG A 9 -12.14 4.08 -11.11
C ARG A 9 -11.70 3.59 -9.74
N ALA A 10 -10.40 3.37 -9.53
CA ALA A 10 -9.87 3.00 -8.22
C ALA A 10 -10.18 4.05 -7.14
N ILE A 11 -10.00 5.35 -7.47
CA ILE A 11 -10.34 6.45 -6.55
C ILE A 11 -11.84 6.48 -6.25
N ALA A 12 -12.69 6.36 -7.27
CA ALA A 12 -14.14 6.32 -7.09
C ALA A 12 -14.58 5.12 -6.25
N ALA A 13 -14.02 3.94 -6.52
CA ALA A 13 -14.29 2.73 -5.76
C ALA A 13 -13.85 2.87 -4.30
N ARG A 14 -12.67 3.46 -4.04
CA ARG A 14 -12.21 3.78 -2.67
C ARG A 14 -13.16 4.72 -1.96
N ARG A 15 -13.67 5.76 -2.64
CA ARG A 15 -14.64 6.70 -2.08
C ARG A 15 -15.98 6.03 -1.76
N ALA A 16 -16.39 5.02 -2.52
CA ALA A 16 -17.64 4.28 -2.31
C ALA A 16 -17.53 3.12 -1.30
N PHE A 17 -16.37 2.49 -1.19
CA PHE A 17 -16.18 1.28 -0.38
C PHE A 17 -16.32 1.56 1.12
N ARG A 18 -17.14 0.76 1.81
CA ARG A 18 -17.36 0.83 3.25
C ARG A 18 -17.42 -0.59 3.81
N LEU A 19 -16.87 -0.77 5.02
CA LEU A 19 -17.09 -1.96 5.84
C LEU A 19 -17.36 -1.52 7.28
N PRO A 20 -18.37 -2.09 7.96
CA PRO A 20 -18.65 -1.78 9.35
C PRO A 20 -17.40 -1.95 10.24
N GLY A 21 -17.20 -1.00 11.16
CA GLY A 21 -16.08 -1.02 12.11
C GLY A 21 -14.76 -0.43 11.62
N TYR A 22 -14.69 0.08 10.38
CA TYR A 22 -13.49 0.71 9.83
C TYR A 22 -13.80 2.13 9.32
N PRO A 23 -13.15 3.16 9.88
CA PRO A 23 -13.20 4.50 9.29
C PRO A 23 -12.59 4.51 7.90
N THR A 24 -13.20 5.28 7.01
CA THR A 24 -12.65 5.56 5.68
C THR A 24 -11.59 6.64 5.74
N LEU A 25 -10.78 6.71 4.68
CA LEU A 25 -9.83 7.81 4.50
C LEU A 25 -10.54 9.18 4.46
N ALA A 26 -11.72 9.25 3.83
CA ALA A 26 -12.49 10.49 3.75
C ALA A 26 -13.01 10.96 5.12
N GLU A 27 -13.58 10.06 5.93
CA GLU A 27 -14.01 10.36 7.31
C GLU A 27 -12.84 10.78 8.21
N ALA A 28 -11.63 10.30 7.90
CA ALA A 28 -10.41 10.69 8.61
C ALA A 28 -9.72 11.95 8.05
N GLY A 29 -10.31 12.64 7.07
CA GLY A 29 -9.77 13.89 6.51
C GLY A 29 -8.76 13.73 5.37
N PHE A 30 -8.65 12.54 4.80
CA PHE A 30 -7.74 12.18 3.71
C PHE A 30 -8.47 11.86 2.40
N ASP A 31 -9.45 12.70 2.03
CA ASP A 31 -10.02 12.64 0.69
C ASP A 31 -9.18 13.48 -0.28
N GLY A 32 -8.66 12.84 -1.32
CA GLY A 32 -7.87 13.47 -2.38
C GLY A 32 -7.89 12.62 -3.64
N ASP A 33 -7.15 13.06 -4.66
CA ASP A 33 -7.05 12.39 -5.97
C ASP A 33 -6.00 11.27 -5.96
N TYR A 34 -6.11 10.44 -4.93
CA TYR A 34 -5.32 9.24 -4.72
C TYR A 34 -6.20 8.13 -4.15
N VAL A 35 -5.77 6.88 -4.30
CA VAL A 35 -6.42 5.74 -3.64
C VAL A 35 -6.00 5.68 -2.17
N SER A 36 -4.71 5.85 -1.90
CA SER A 36 -4.14 5.91 -0.55
C SER A 36 -3.18 7.10 -0.44
N PRO A 37 -3.13 7.84 0.69
CA PRO A 37 -2.32 9.05 0.78
C PRO A 37 -0.83 8.86 0.49
N ILE A 38 -0.28 7.66 0.71
CA ILE A 38 1.13 7.36 0.38
C ILE A 38 1.46 7.60 -1.11
N GLN A 39 0.45 7.54 -1.98
CA GLN A 39 0.56 7.78 -3.42
C GLN A 39 0.82 9.26 -3.77
N MET A 40 0.65 10.19 -2.82
CA MET A 40 1.10 11.57 -3.00
C MET A 40 2.58 11.67 -3.36
N THR A 41 3.39 10.70 -2.91
CA THR A 41 4.81 10.63 -3.27
C THR A 41 5.17 9.35 -4.02
N SER A 42 4.35 8.29 -3.92
CA SER A 42 4.61 6.95 -4.49
C SER A 42 3.44 6.50 -5.37
N GLY A 43 3.01 7.34 -6.31
CA GLY A 43 1.82 7.17 -7.15
C GLY A 43 2.11 6.93 -8.64
N ASN A 44 3.31 6.46 -8.99
CA ASN A 44 3.69 6.29 -10.40
C ASN A 44 2.92 5.13 -11.07
N LEU A 45 2.03 5.43 -12.02
CA LEU A 45 1.15 4.43 -12.62
C LEU A 45 1.87 3.38 -13.47
N THR A 46 3.11 3.64 -13.88
CA THR A 46 3.93 2.72 -14.71
C THR A 46 5.13 2.16 -13.95
N GLY A 47 5.45 2.72 -12.78
CA GLY A 47 6.55 2.25 -11.93
C GLY A 47 6.25 0.92 -11.22
N PRO A 48 7.27 0.32 -10.57
CA PRO A 48 7.12 -0.89 -9.79
C PRO A 48 5.98 -0.80 -8.77
N LEU A 49 5.13 -1.84 -8.72
CA LEU A 49 3.95 -1.90 -7.88
C LEU A 49 4.24 -2.66 -6.57
N LEU A 50 4.25 -1.94 -5.45
CA LEU A 50 4.43 -2.50 -4.11
C LEU A 50 3.09 -2.57 -3.39
N MET A 51 2.65 -3.77 -3.00
CA MET A 51 1.38 -3.97 -2.29
C MET A 51 1.57 -4.36 -0.83
N SER A 52 1.23 -3.46 0.10
CA SER A 52 1.27 -3.69 1.55
C SER A 52 -0.09 -4.15 2.10
N LYS A 53 -0.14 -4.47 3.39
CA LYS A 53 -1.38 -4.85 4.07
C LYS A 53 -2.37 -3.69 4.16
N ASP A 54 -2.00 -2.64 4.89
CA ASP A 54 -2.77 -1.42 5.12
C ASP A 54 -1.84 -0.21 5.06
N TRP A 55 -2.41 0.99 4.93
CA TRP A 55 -1.64 2.24 4.95
C TRP A 55 -1.25 2.64 6.38
N LEU A 56 -2.26 2.74 7.26
CA LEU A 56 -2.09 3.15 8.65
C LEU A 56 -3.33 2.79 9.48
N ASP A 57 -3.17 2.73 10.81
CA ASP A 57 -4.29 2.66 11.75
C ASP A 57 -4.91 4.06 12.01
N ALA A 58 -6.19 4.07 12.39
CA ALA A 58 -6.95 5.31 12.65
C ALA A 58 -6.36 6.18 13.77
N PRO A 59 -5.90 5.63 14.92
CA PRO A 59 -5.20 6.42 15.93
C PRO A 59 -3.96 7.13 15.39
N SER A 60 -3.09 6.43 14.66
CA SER A 60 -1.89 7.03 14.06
C SER A 60 -2.23 8.08 13.01
N ALA A 61 -3.27 7.84 12.21
CA ALA A 61 -3.75 8.79 11.20
C ALA A 61 -4.22 10.11 11.84
N ARG A 62 -4.90 10.02 12.98
CA ARG A 62 -5.35 11.17 13.77
C ARG A 62 -4.17 11.90 14.42
N ALA A 63 -3.27 11.15 15.07
CA ALA A 63 -2.14 11.72 15.81
C ALA A 63 -1.17 12.50 14.90
N HIS A 64 -1.04 12.08 13.64
CA HIS A 64 -0.11 12.68 12.69
C HIS A 64 -0.81 13.36 11.51
N HIS A 65 -2.07 13.78 11.69
CA HIS A 65 -2.94 14.25 10.62
C HIS A 65 -2.29 15.32 9.73
N ASN A 66 -1.72 16.38 10.31
CA ASN A 66 -1.12 17.48 9.55
C ASN A 66 0.08 17.03 8.70
N GLN A 67 0.91 16.14 9.23
CA GLN A 67 2.04 15.60 8.48
C GLN A 67 1.56 14.71 7.33
N LEU A 68 0.62 13.80 7.61
CA LEU A 68 0.07 12.90 6.61
C LEU A 68 -0.68 13.65 5.50
N LYS A 69 -1.41 14.72 5.82
CA LYS A 69 -2.10 15.55 4.83
C LYS A 69 -1.11 16.26 3.89
N ARG A 70 0.09 16.58 4.36
CA ARG A 70 1.11 17.26 3.57
C ARG A 70 1.91 16.32 2.68
N ILE A 71 2.33 15.16 3.19
CA ILE A 71 3.29 14.29 2.49
C ILE A 71 2.80 12.85 2.26
N GLY A 72 1.64 12.47 2.79
CA GLY A 72 1.03 11.16 2.53
C GLY A 72 1.59 9.97 3.33
N TYR A 73 2.70 10.14 4.06
CA TYR A 73 3.32 9.07 4.84
C TYR A 73 4.10 9.60 6.06
N LEU A 74 4.53 8.70 6.95
CA LEU A 74 5.39 9.01 8.10
C LEU A 74 6.82 8.53 7.84
N PRO A 75 7.81 9.41 7.60
CA PRO A 75 9.16 9.00 7.21
C PRO A 75 9.88 8.14 8.26
N ASN A 76 9.60 8.40 9.55
CA ASN A 76 10.39 7.82 10.63
C ASN A 76 9.92 6.43 11.08
N ILE A 77 8.81 5.91 10.55
CA ILE A 77 8.31 4.58 10.92
C ILE A 77 9.14 3.47 10.22
N PRO A 78 9.23 2.26 10.79
CA PRO A 78 10.00 1.16 10.21
C PRO A 78 9.66 0.88 8.75
N TYR A 79 8.37 0.96 8.38
CA TYR A 79 7.93 0.76 7.00
C TYR A 79 8.68 1.67 6.03
N ASN A 80 8.59 2.99 6.25
CA ASN A 80 9.14 3.97 5.31
C ASN A 80 10.67 4.01 5.33
N LYS A 81 11.30 3.80 6.49
CA LYS A 81 12.77 3.68 6.58
C LYS A 81 13.31 2.52 5.74
N VAL A 82 12.58 1.40 5.65
CA VAL A 82 12.97 0.27 4.80
C VAL A 82 12.70 0.56 3.33
N ILE A 83 11.54 1.14 2.98
CA ILE A 83 11.24 1.55 1.60
C ILE A 83 12.30 2.53 1.07
N ASP A 84 12.69 3.54 1.85
CA ASP A 84 13.71 4.52 1.43
C ASP A 84 15.07 3.86 1.16
N ARG A 85 15.41 2.77 1.88
CA ARG A 85 16.61 1.96 1.64
C ARG A 85 16.49 1.11 0.38
N VAL A 86 15.32 0.50 0.12
CA VAL A 86 15.04 -0.22 -1.13
C VAL A 86 15.26 0.71 -2.33
N LEU A 87 14.68 1.91 -2.27
CA LEU A 87 14.80 2.92 -3.31
C LEU A 87 16.26 3.31 -3.55
N LYS A 88 17.05 3.53 -2.48
CA LYS A 88 18.49 3.79 -2.59
C LYS A 88 19.25 2.64 -3.26
N LEU A 89 18.95 1.38 -2.92
CA LEU A 89 19.59 0.20 -3.52
C LEU A 89 19.30 0.09 -5.03
N LEU A 90 18.13 0.54 -5.47
CA LEU A 90 17.69 0.47 -6.86
C LEU A 90 17.96 1.75 -7.66
N ASN A 91 18.59 2.76 -7.06
CA ASN A 91 18.75 4.09 -7.63
C ASN A 91 17.40 4.71 -8.10
N LEU A 92 16.36 4.51 -7.29
CA LEU A 92 15.01 5.04 -7.50
C LEU A 92 14.67 6.09 -6.45
N THR A 93 13.67 6.89 -6.74
CA THR A 93 12.99 7.80 -5.82
C THR A 93 11.56 7.32 -5.56
N ARG A 94 10.86 7.94 -4.60
CA ARG A 94 9.45 7.62 -4.34
C ARG A 94 8.58 7.88 -5.57
N ALA A 95 8.90 8.90 -6.36
CA ALA A 95 8.17 9.27 -7.57
C ALA A 95 8.30 8.22 -8.69
N ASP A 96 9.20 7.25 -8.56
CA ASP A 96 9.42 6.18 -9.54
C ASP A 96 8.61 4.92 -9.24
N ILE A 97 7.94 4.84 -8.08
CA ILE A 97 7.22 3.64 -7.65
C ILE A 97 5.74 3.90 -7.38
N TYR A 98 4.98 2.81 -7.28
CA TYR A 98 3.60 2.82 -6.83
C TYR A 98 3.45 2.01 -5.54
N ILE A 99 2.86 2.61 -4.50
CA ILE A 99 2.51 1.89 -3.27
C ILE A 99 1.00 1.93 -3.07
N THR A 100 0.40 0.78 -2.80
CA THR A 100 -0.99 0.70 -2.37
C THR A 100 -1.21 -0.45 -1.37
N PRO A 101 -2.13 -0.34 -0.42
CA PRO A 101 -2.47 -1.48 0.43
C PRO A 101 -3.43 -2.47 -0.28
N ILE A 102 -3.53 -3.69 0.23
CA ILE A 102 -4.63 -4.60 -0.11
C ILE A 102 -5.93 -4.27 0.67
N PHE A 103 -5.81 -3.53 1.79
CA PHE A 103 -6.93 -3.05 2.59
C PHE A 103 -6.92 -1.52 2.71
N HIS A 104 -7.98 -0.88 2.23
CA HIS A 104 -8.03 0.56 1.96
C HIS A 104 -8.79 1.39 3.02
N LEU A 105 -9.22 0.76 4.11
CA LEU A 105 -9.84 1.44 5.24
C LEU A 105 -8.85 1.51 6.40
N LEU A 106 -9.10 2.39 7.36
CA LEU A 106 -8.24 2.54 8.53
C LEU A 106 -8.56 1.47 9.56
N THR A 107 -7.53 0.76 10.01
CA THR A 107 -7.71 -0.23 11.07
C THR A 107 -7.89 0.46 12.43
N PRO A 108 -8.72 -0.06 13.35
CA PRO A 108 -9.04 0.64 14.59
C PRO A 108 -7.86 0.70 15.57
N LYS A 109 -6.86 -0.18 15.40
CA LYS A 109 -5.67 -0.28 16.25
C LYS A 109 -4.45 -0.64 15.42
N ARG A 110 -3.29 -0.11 15.82
CA ARG A 110 -2.00 -0.43 15.24
C ARG A 110 -1.73 -1.94 15.25
N SER A 111 -1.22 -2.46 14.14
CA SER A 111 -0.89 -3.89 13.97
C SER A 111 -2.07 -4.85 14.17
N SER A 112 -3.32 -4.36 14.09
CA SER A 112 -4.49 -5.21 14.24
C SER A 112 -4.61 -6.21 13.10
N THR A 113 -5.11 -7.40 13.41
CA THR A 113 -5.42 -8.41 12.39
C THR A 113 -6.60 -7.93 11.55
N ILE A 114 -6.44 -7.95 10.23
CA ILE A 114 -7.54 -7.71 9.29
C ILE A 114 -8.09 -9.08 8.91
N PRO A 115 -9.40 -9.35 9.14
CA PRO A 115 -10.00 -10.61 8.71
C PRO A 115 -9.75 -10.82 7.21
N PRO A 116 -9.33 -12.03 6.77
CA PRO A 116 -9.05 -12.28 5.36
C PRO A 116 -10.21 -11.94 4.41
N ALA A 117 -11.46 -12.10 4.86
CA ALA A 117 -12.63 -11.72 4.08
C ALA A 117 -12.69 -10.21 3.82
N HIS A 118 -12.33 -9.37 4.79
CA HIS A 118 -12.35 -7.91 4.67
C HIS A 118 -11.23 -7.43 3.75
N ALA A 119 -10.04 -8.01 3.89
CA ALA A 119 -8.90 -7.75 3.02
C ALA A 119 -9.24 -8.09 1.55
N ARG A 120 -9.87 -9.25 1.32
CA ARG A 120 -10.33 -9.65 -0.02
C ARG A 120 -11.41 -8.72 -0.57
N ALA A 121 -12.41 -8.37 0.24
CA ALA A 121 -13.48 -7.47 -0.18
C ALA A 121 -12.93 -6.08 -0.59
N SER A 122 -11.97 -5.55 0.17
CA SER A 122 -11.32 -4.28 -0.17
C SER A 122 -10.47 -4.37 -1.43
N PHE A 123 -9.69 -5.45 -1.60
CA PHE A 123 -8.90 -5.65 -2.79
C PHE A 123 -9.77 -5.83 -4.04
N ASP A 124 -10.84 -6.61 -3.96
CA ASP A 124 -11.74 -6.86 -5.09
C ASP A 124 -12.42 -5.57 -5.56
N ALA A 125 -12.90 -4.78 -4.60
CA ALA A 125 -13.57 -3.51 -4.88
C ALA A 125 -12.61 -2.43 -5.42
N ILE A 126 -11.36 -2.39 -4.94
CA ILE A 126 -10.45 -1.25 -5.18
C ILE A 126 -9.13 -1.72 -5.83
N GLY A 127 -8.38 -2.58 -5.13
CA GLY A 127 -7.02 -2.96 -5.49
C GLY A 127 -6.87 -3.59 -6.87
N ARG A 128 -7.89 -4.30 -7.38
CA ARG A 128 -7.90 -4.83 -8.76
C ARG A 128 -7.73 -3.74 -9.81
N HIS A 129 -8.29 -2.56 -9.59
CA HIS A 129 -8.15 -1.43 -10.49
C HIS A 129 -6.75 -0.81 -10.47
N GLU A 130 -5.97 -1.05 -9.41
CA GLU A 130 -4.62 -0.51 -9.24
C GLU A 130 -3.51 -1.42 -9.78
N LEU A 131 -3.84 -2.66 -10.17
CA LEU A 131 -2.86 -3.56 -10.80
C LEU A 131 -2.29 -2.93 -12.08
N LEU A 132 -3.15 -2.31 -12.89
CA LEU A 132 -2.75 -1.57 -14.10
C LEU A 132 -1.86 -2.40 -15.07
N GLY A 133 -2.09 -3.71 -15.13
CA GLY A 133 -1.31 -4.63 -15.97
C GLY A 133 0.08 -4.97 -15.43
N ARG A 134 0.43 -4.51 -14.22
CA ARG A 134 1.73 -4.76 -13.57
C ARG A 134 1.68 -6.00 -12.70
N ARG A 135 2.83 -6.68 -12.59
CA ARG A 135 3.06 -7.74 -11.61
C ARG A 135 3.44 -7.12 -10.26
N PRO A 136 2.61 -7.24 -9.20
CA PRO A 136 2.91 -6.63 -7.91
C PRO A 136 4.00 -7.38 -7.14
N VAL A 137 4.73 -6.64 -6.32
CA VAL A 137 5.50 -7.18 -5.19
C VAL A 137 4.60 -7.20 -3.96
N ALA A 138 4.30 -8.40 -3.47
CA ALA A 138 3.51 -8.63 -2.28
C ALA A 138 4.36 -8.45 -1.02
N LEU A 139 4.18 -7.34 -0.31
CA LEU A 139 4.92 -7.02 0.91
C LEU A 139 4.26 -7.68 2.12
N GLY A 140 4.70 -8.90 2.43
CA GLY A 140 4.23 -9.69 3.57
C GLY A 140 3.17 -10.72 3.24
N THR A 141 2.85 -11.55 4.23
CA THR A 141 1.97 -12.72 4.09
C THR A 141 0.52 -12.35 3.79
N ASP A 142 0.02 -11.24 4.36
CA ASP A 142 -1.35 -10.78 4.14
C ASP A 142 -1.58 -10.39 2.68
N SER A 143 -0.70 -9.57 2.11
CA SER A 143 -0.74 -9.19 0.68
C SER A 143 -0.64 -10.40 -0.23
N ALA A 144 0.34 -11.29 0.02
CA ALA A 144 0.54 -12.49 -0.79
C ALA A 144 -0.68 -13.43 -0.75
N ARG A 145 -1.33 -13.55 0.41
CA ARG A 145 -2.53 -14.39 0.57
C ARG A 145 -3.71 -13.85 -0.21
N VAL A 146 -3.92 -12.52 -0.22
CA VAL A 146 -4.99 -11.89 -1.01
C VAL A 146 -4.71 -12.04 -2.50
N LEU A 147 -3.50 -11.74 -2.95
CA LEU A 147 -3.13 -11.87 -4.37
C LEU A 147 -3.27 -13.32 -4.86
N ARG A 148 -2.83 -14.30 -4.06
CA ARG A 148 -3.02 -15.73 -4.35
C ARG A 148 -4.49 -16.12 -4.43
N HIS A 149 -5.34 -15.58 -3.56
CA HIS A 149 -6.78 -15.88 -3.59
C HIS A 149 -7.42 -15.47 -4.93
N PHE A 150 -7.00 -14.35 -5.51
CA PHE A 150 -7.51 -13.86 -6.79
C PHE A 150 -6.73 -14.37 -8.01
N GLY A 151 -5.78 -15.29 -7.83
CA GLY A 151 -4.98 -15.83 -8.93
C GLY A 151 -4.06 -14.79 -9.58
N ILE A 152 -3.66 -13.75 -8.85
CA ILE A 152 -2.77 -12.70 -9.37
C ILE A 152 -1.32 -13.18 -9.24
N ASP A 153 -0.60 -13.26 -10.35
CA ASP A 153 0.84 -13.51 -10.35
C ASP A 153 1.57 -12.35 -9.66
N HIS A 154 2.51 -12.67 -8.77
CA HIS A 154 3.20 -11.71 -7.92
C HIS A 154 4.53 -12.26 -7.41
N VAL A 155 5.42 -11.35 -7.00
CA VAL A 155 6.66 -11.69 -6.30
C VAL A 155 6.48 -11.44 -4.81
N THR A 156 6.82 -12.41 -3.97
CA THR A 156 6.71 -12.25 -2.52
C THR A 156 7.96 -11.60 -1.92
N ALA A 157 7.77 -10.68 -0.98
CA ALA A 157 8.85 -10.07 -0.21
C ALA A 157 8.43 -9.93 1.27
N PRO A 158 9.37 -9.77 2.21
CA PRO A 158 9.02 -9.52 3.60
C PRO A 158 8.28 -8.18 3.74
N HIS A 159 7.38 -8.09 4.73
CA HIS A 159 6.77 -6.80 5.07
C HIS A 159 7.86 -5.84 5.57
N PRO A 160 7.91 -4.56 5.13
CA PRO A 160 8.94 -3.60 5.56
C PRO A 160 9.06 -3.43 7.08
N SER A 161 7.93 -3.51 7.80
CA SER A 161 7.89 -3.45 9.28
C SER A 161 8.04 -4.80 9.98
N ALA A 162 8.32 -5.90 9.27
CA ALA A 162 8.51 -7.20 9.90
C ALA A 162 9.71 -7.17 10.87
N ARG A 163 9.59 -7.86 12.00
CA ARG A 163 10.64 -7.95 13.03
C ARG A 163 11.63 -9.09 12.72
N ILE A 164 12.13 -9.13 11.49
CA ILE A 164 13.11 -10.12 11.03
C ILE A 164 14.35 -9.41 10.48
N GLY A 165 15.52 -9.75 11.02
CA GLY A 165 16.80 -9.16 10.61
C GLY A 165 16.87 -7.62 10.72
N SER A 166 17.89 -7.04 10.10
CA SER A 166 18.07 -5.59 10.04
C SER A 166 17.17 -4.93 8.99
N TYR A 167 17.10 -3.60 9.02
CA TYR A 167 16.40 -2.82 7.99
C TYR A 167 17.05 -3.02 6.60
N ASP A 168 18.39 -3.12 6.55
CA ASP A 168 19.12 -3.35 5.30
C ASP A 168 18.87 -4.76 4.76
N HIS A 169 18.79 -5.76 5.65
CA HIS A 169 18.44 -7.12 5.25
C HIS A 169 17.06 -7.17 4.57
N ARG A 170 16.04 -6.55 5.17
CA ARG A 170 14.70 -6.48 4.55
C ARG A 170 14.70 -5.65 3.27
N ALA A 171 15.46 -4.56 3.22
CA ALA A 171 15.56 -3.73 2.02
C ALA A 171 16.18 -4.50 0.84
N ASN A 172 17.23 -5.29 1.07
CA ASN A 172 17.83 -6.13 0.03
C ASN A 172 16.85 -7.16 -0.52
N LEU A 173 16.09 -7.84 0.35
CA LEU A 173 15.09 -8.83 -0.08
C LEU A 173 13.95 -8.19 -0.90
N ILE A 174 13.50 -7.00 -0.50
CA ILE A 174 12.47 -6.28 -1.26
C ILE A 174 13.04 -5.76 -2.59
N ALA A 175 14.28 -5.27 -2.62
CA ALA A 175 14.92 -4.80 -3.85
C ALA A 175 15.06 -5.92 -4.89
N GLN A 176 15.47 -7.12 -4.47
CA GLN A 176 15.50 -8.31 -5.32
C GLN A 176 14.11 -8.66 -5.87
N ALA A 177 13.07 -8.57 -5.01
CA ALA A 177 11.70 -8.83 -5.44
C ALA A 177 11.20 -7.81 -6.46
N VAL A 178 11.58 -6.53 -6.33
CA VAL A 178 11.26 -5.48 -7.30
C VAL A 178 11.95 -5.74 -8.64
N GLN A 179 13.21 -6.21 -8.64
CA GLN A 179 13.92 -6.56 -9.88
C GLN A 179 13.35 -7.80 -10.58
N ALA A 180 12.71 -8.70 -9.83
CA ALA A 180 12.13 -9.93 -10.37
C ALA A 180 10.65 -9.80 -10.80
N ALA A 181 10.01 -8.67 -10.50
CA ALA A 181 8.61 -8.39 -10.81
C ALA A 181 8.46 -7.72 -12.18
#